data_AF-A0A0P1A924-F1
#
_entry.id   AF-A0A0P1A924-F1
#
_cell.length_a   1.000
_cell.length_b   1.000
_cell.length_c   1.000
_cell.angle_alpha   90.00
_cell.angle_beta   90.00
_cell.angle_gamma   90.00
#
_symmetry.space_group_name_H-M   'P 1'
#
loop_
_entity.id
_entity.type
_entity.pdbx_description
1 polymer ?
#
loop_
_entity_poly.entity_id
_entity_poly.type
_entity_poly.pdbx_seq_one_letter_code
_entity_poly.pdbx_strand_id
1 'polypeptide(L)'
;MAAQTHDALLDAHELDAEMKDMTIWLQAHTLPSKWRRQLLIHLDTIHCQMRFCREQLLHGWKLIHPPFHQPSLDLFDRRLRLFEQSVQLLAAAIKECKSKMLNAEALAACRFIQLWTRQLLAKRGFYTKVINLSFHHRGIVAGMFDSIKGTSKLTTHGRNQNITLEYPRSDNNWDSLNK
;
A
#
# COMPACT_ATOMS: atom_id res chain seq x y z
N MET A 1 2.43 -22.92 28.04
CA MET A 1 1.38 -23.66 27.30
C MET A 1 0.02 -22.99 27.41
N ALA A 2 -0.76 -23.14 28.49
CA ALA A 2 -2.14 -22.64 28.54
C ALA A 2 -2.30 -21.11 28.35
N ALA A 3 -1.44 -20.29 28.95
CA ALA A 3 -1.45 -18.84 28.74
C ALA A 3 -1.08 -18.47 27.30
N GLN A 4 0.01 -19.04 26.78
CA GLN A 4 0.45 -18.82 25.38
C GLN A 4 -0.62 -19.22 24.35
N THR A 5 -1.29 -20.36 24.57
CA THR A 5 -2.40 -20.78 23.70
C THR A 5 -3.57 -19.80 23.76
N HIS A 6 -3.85 -19.23 24.94
CA HIS A 6 -4.92 -18.26 25.10
C HIS A 6 -4.60 -16.95 24.38
N ASP A 7 -3.39 -16.41 24.58
CA ASP A 7 -2.93 -15.18 23.94
C ASP A 7 -2.94 -15.33 22.41
N ALA A 8 -2.41 -16.42 21.86
CA ALA A 8 -2.41 -16.65 20.42
C ALA A 8 -3.84 -16.80 19.83
N LEU A 9 -4.79 -17.35 20.60
CA LEU A 9 -6.19 -17.44 20.17
C LEU A 9 -6.90 -16.08 20.22
N LEU A 10 -6.56 -15.22 21.19
CA LEU A 10 -7.03 -13.85 21.25
C LEU A 10 -6.52 -13.05 20.06
N ASP A 11 -5.21 -13.09 19.80
CA ASP A 11 -4.59 -12.42 18.65
C ASP A 11 -5.25 -12.86 17.33
N ALA A 12 -5.48 -14.15 17.15
CA ALA A 12 -6.15 -14.67 15.96
C ALA A 12 -7.62 -14.21 15.85
N HIS A 13 -8.31 -14.02 16.98
CA HIS A 13 -9.68 -13.50 17.00
C HIS A 13 -9.72 -12.02 16.60
N GLU A 14 -8.76 -11.21 17.07
CA GLU A 14 -8.62 -9.82 16.66
C GLU A 14 -8.30 -9.71 15.15
N LEU A 15 -7.40 -10.56 14.64
CA LEU A 15 -7.11 -10.62 13.21
C LEU A 15 -8.32 -11.09 12.38
N ASP A 16 -9.16 -11.99 12.90
CA ASP A 16 -10.41 -12.40 12.25
C ASP A 16 -11.38 -11.22 12.09
N ALA A 17 -11.43 -10.31 13.08
CA ALA A 17 -12.23 -9.09 13.00
C ALA A 17 -11.60 -8.10 11.99
N GLU A 18 -10.30 -7.88 12.06
CA GLU A 18 -9.58 -7.00 11.14
C GLU A 18 -9.72 -7.44 9.67
N MET A 19 -9.70 -8.75 9.41
CA MET A 19 -9.93 -9.32 8.07
C MET A 19 -11.33 -9.08 7.54
N LYS A 20 -12.36 -9.09 8.41
CA LYS A 20 -13.74 -8.73 8.00
C LYS A 20 -13.81 -7.25 7.64
N ASP A 21 -13.19 -6.40 8.46
CA ASP A 21 -13.16 -4.96 8.26
C ASP A 21 -12.30 -4.54 7.06
N MET A 22 -11.35 -5.36 6.64
CA MET A 22 -10.47 -5.10 5.51
C MET A 22 -11.25 -4.82 4.21
N THR A 23 -12.40 -5.45 4.01
CA THR A 23 -13.24 -5.19 2.82
C THR A 23 -13.77 -3.76 2.81
N ILE A 24 -14.24 -3.27 3.97
CA ILE A 24 -14.75 -1.91 4.14
C ILE A 24 -13.59 -0.92 4.03
N TRP A 25 -12.47 -1.24 4.69
CA TRP A 25 -11.26 -0.44 4.65
C TRP A 25 -10.77 -0.23 3.20
N LEU A 26 -10.67 -1.29 2.40
CA LEU A 26 -10.28 -1.20 0.99
C LEU A 26 -11.26 -0.40 0.13
N GLN A 27 -12.56 -0.43 0.46
CA GLN A 27 -13.58 0.34 -0.26
C GLN A 27 -13.49 1.84 0.03
N ALA A 28 -12.99 2.24 1.20
CA ALA A 28 -12.79 3.64 1.56
C ALA A 28 -11.64 4.30 0.77
N HIS A 29 -10.73 3.53 0.19
CA HIS A 29 -9.55 4.03 -0.51
C HIS A 29 -9.71 4.09 -2.04
N THR A 30 -9.07 5.08 -2.66
CA THR A 30 -9.18 5.38 -4.10
C THR A 30 -8.27 4.50 -4.96
N LEU A 31 -8.46 3.17 -4.90
CA LEU A 31 -7.65 2.21 -5.65
C LEU A 31 -8.36 1.57 -6.85
N PRO A 32 -7.59 1.16 -7.89
CA PRO A 32 -8.11 0.32 -8.97
C PRO A 32 -8.76 -0.96 -8.42
N SER A 33 -9.90 -1.34 -8.99
CA SER A 33 -10.65 -2.54 -8.56
C SER A 33 -9.84 -3.83 -8.70
N LYS A 34 -8.94 -3.91 -9.69
CA LYS A 34 -8.02 -5.05 -9.89
C LYS A 34 -7.08 -5.24 -8.69
N TRP A 35 -6.50 -4.15 -8.19
CA TRP A 35 -5.60 -4.18 -7.04
C TRP A 35 -6.32 -4.61 -5.77
N ARG A 36 -7.52 -4.06 -5.53
CA ARG A 36 -8.36 -4.44 -4.38
C ARG A 36 -8.63 -5.95 -4.36
N ARG A 37 -8.98 -6.55 -5.51
CA ARG A 37 -9.22 -7.99 -5.62
C ARG A 37 -7.97 -8.81 -5.34
N GLN A 38 -6.82 -8.44 -5.93
CA GLN A 38 -5.56 -9.16 -5.73
C GLN A 38 -5.12 -9.14 -4.27
N LEU A 39 -5.27 -8.00 -3.60
CA LEU A 39 -4.91 -7.84 -2.19
C LEU A 39 -5.82 -8.69 -1.28
N LEU A 40 -7.14 -8.68 -1.54
CA LEU A 40 -8.07 -9.56 -0.83
C LEU A 40 -7.74 -11.04 -1.03
N ILE A 41 -7.49 -11.49 -2.27
CA ILE A 41 -7.11 -12.89 -2.55
C ILE A 41 -5.82 -13.27 -1.81
N HIS A 42 -4.82 -12.38 -1.82
CA HIS A 42 -3.56 -12.63 -1.12
C HIS A 42 -3.76 -12.78 0.40
N LEU A 43 -4.48 -11.86 1.03
CA LEU A 43 -4.73 -11.93 2.47
C LEU A 43 -5.66 -13.10 2.84
N ASP A 44 -6.66 -13.41 2.02
CA ASP A 44 -7.60 -14.51 2.24
C ASP A 44 -6.91 -15.88 2.23
N THR A 45 -5.92 -16.08 1.35
CA THR A 45 -5.14 -17.33 1.34
C THR A 45 -4.36 -17.55 2.64
N ILE A 46 -3.73 -16.50 3.18
CA ILE A 46 -3.02 -16.53 4.45
C ILE A 46 -4.00 -16.73 5.61
N HIS A 47 -5.14 -16.04 5.56
CA HIS A 47 -6.19 -16.14 6.58
C HIS A 47 -6.80 -17.55 6.67
N CYS A 48 -7.02 -18.18 5.51
CA CYS A 48 -7.43 -19.58 5.44
C CYS A 48 -6.42 -20.53 6.09
N GLN A 49 -5.11 -20.29 5.90
CA GLN A 49 -4.05 -21.06 6.55
C GLN A 49 -4.10 -20.90 8.08
N MET A 50 -4.23 -19.66 8.58
CA MET A 50 -4.37 -19.40 10.01
C MET A 50 -5.58 -20.11 10.62
N ARG A 51 -6.74 -20.07 9.94
CA ARG A 51 -7.96 -20.77 10.38
C ARG A 51 -7.77 -22.29 10.42
N PHE A 52 -7.13 -22.85 9.41
CA PHE A 52 -6.78 -24.27 9.39
C PHE A 52 -5.88 -24.64 10.58
N CYS A 53 -4.83 -23.86 10.84
CA CYS A 53 -3.94 -24.07 11.99
C CYS A 53 -4.70 -23.99 13.32
N ARG A 54 -5.63 -23.04 13.47
CA ARG A 54 -6.50 -22.91 14.64
C ARG A 54 -7.36 -24.15 14.86
N GLU A 55 -8.00 -24.66 13.81
CA GLU A 55 -8.85 -25.85 13.90
C GLU A 55 -8.05 -27.09 14.31
N GLN A 56 -6.84 -27.27 13.73
CA GLN A 56 -5.95 -28.37 14.10
C GLN A 56 -5.45 -28.28 15.54
N LEU A 57 -5.26 -27.06 16.06
CA LEU A 57 -4.89 -26.81 17.45
C LEU A 57 -6.04 -27.13 18.40
N LEU A 58 -7.26 -26.65 18.10
CA LEU A 58 -8.46 -26.94 18.90
C LEU A 58 -8.79 -28.44 18.88
N HIS A 59 -8.61 -29.12 17.76
CA HIS A 59 -8.74 -30.56 17.69
C HIS A 59 -7.67 -31.27 18.53
N GLY A 60 -6.42 -30.81 18.46
CA GLY A 60 -5.33 -31.31 19.31
C GLY A 60 -5.63 -31.16 20.79
N TRP A 61 -6.19 -30.01 21.21
CA TRP A 61 -6.59 -29.76 22.59
C TRP A 61 -7.61 -30.77 23.10
N LYS A 62 -8.61 -31.11 22.27
CA LYS A 62 -9.63 -32.12 22.61
C LYS A 62 -9.06 -33.52 22.80
N LEU A 63 -7.88 -33.82 22.23
CA LEU A 63 -7.23 -35.13 22.37
C LEU A 63 -6.33 -35.22 23.61
N ILE A 64 -6.08 -34.09 24.29
CA ILE A 64 -5.30 -34.05 25.52
C ILE A 64 -6.24 -34.42 26.67
N HIS A 65 -6.22 -35.70 27.02
CA HIS A 65 -6.94 -36.23 28.18
C HIS A 65 -5.96 -36.98 29.10
N PRO A 66 -6.25 -37.05 30.41
CA PRO A 66 -5.50 -37.94 31.30
C PRO A 66 -5.62 -39.40 30.83
N PRO A 67 -4.55 -40.20 30.89
CA PRO A 67 -3.19 -39.86 31.33
C PRO A 67 -2.42 -39.03 30.27
N PHE A 68 -1.82 -37.92 30.70
CA PHE A 68 -1.11 -37.00 29.81
C PHE A 68 0.16 -37.63 29.25
N HIS A 69 0.07 -38.22 28.07
CA HIS A 69 1.23 -38.78 27.38
C HIS A 69 2.12 -37.66 26.80
N GLN A 70 3.40 -37.67 27.15
CA GLN A 70 4.41 -36.74 26.63
C GLN A 70 4.39 -36.55 25.11
N PRO A 71 4.29 -37.61 24.26
CA PRO A 71 4.26 -37.42 22.81
C PRO A 71 3.03 -36.62 22.33
N SER A 72 1.89 -36.73 23.01
CA SER A 72 0.69 -35.95 22.68
C SER A 72 0.87 -34.47 23.01
N LEU A 73 1.59 -34.16 24.11
CA LEU A 73 1.94 -32.79 24.48
C LEU A 73 2.94 -32.19 23.47
N ASP A 74 3.97 -32.94 23.08
CA ASP A 74 4.96 -32.47 22.09
C ASP A 74 4.32 -32.18 20.73
N LEU A 75 3.37 -33.02 20.30
CA LEU A 75 2.59 -32.78 19.07
C LEU A 75 1.73 -31.53 19.17
N PHE A 76 1.13 -31.29 20.33
CA PHE A 76 0.35 -30.08 20.57
C PHE A 76 1.21 -28.83 20.53
N ASP A 77 2.38 -28.83 21.19
CA ASP A 77 3.33 -27.71 21.17
C ASP A 77 3.82 -27.38 19.76
N ARG A 78 4.07 -28.40 18.92
CA ARG A 78 4.42 -28.18 17.51
C ARG A 78 3.29 -27.48 16.75
N ARG A 79 2.03 -27.88 16.98
CA ARG A 79 0.86 -27.25 16.36
C ARG A 79 0.67 -25.81 16.85
N LEU A 80 0.90 -25.56 18.13
CA LEU A 80 0.87 -24.22 18.71
C LEU A 80 1.88 -23.29 18.02
N ARG A 81 3.13 -23.72 17.86
CA ARG A 81 4.16 -22.91 17.18
C ARG A 81 3.80 -22.59 15.73
N LEU A 82 3.24 -23.56 15.00
CA LEU A 82 2.79 -23.33 13.62
C LEU A 82 1.62 -22.32 13.57
N PHE A 83 0.71 -22.41 14.53
CA PHE A 83 -0.38 -21.45 14.65
C PHE A 83 0.12 -20.04 14.97
N GLU A 84 1.01 -19.88 15.95
CA GLU A 84 1.64 -18.59 16.29
C GLU A 84 2.34 -17.97 15.07
N GLN A 85 3.09 -18.78 14.30
CA GLN A 85 3.72 -18.33 13.05
C GLN A 85 2.69 -17.85 12.02
N SER A 86 1.56 -18.56 11.87
CA SER A 86 0.51 -18.17 10.94
C SER A 86 -0.17 -16.85 11.35
N VAL A 87 -0.37 -16.62 12.65
CA VAL A 87 -0.91 -15.38 13.21
C VAL A 87 0.04 -14.21 12.94
N GLN A 88 1.33 -14.38 13.24
CA GLN A 88 2.35 -13.37 12.98
C GLN A 88 2.47 -13.03 11.49
N LEU A 89 2.40 -14.04 10.62
CA LEU A 89 2.46 -13.86 9.17
C LEU A 89 1.27 -13.04 8.68
N LEU A 90 0.05 -13.34 9.13
CA LEU A 90 -1.15 -12.59 8.75
C LEU A 90 -1.07 -11.14 9.23
N ALA A 91 -0.70 -10.91 10.49
CA ALA A 91 -0.54 -9.57 11.05
C ALA A 91 0.48 -8.73 10.26
N ALA A 92 1.63 -9.32 9.94
CA ALA A 92 2.67 -8.67 9.13
C ALA A 92 2.16 -8.35 7.71
N ALA A 93 1.50 -9.31 7.05
CA ALA A 93 0.97 -9.13 5.71
C ALA A 93 -0.09 -8.03 5.64
N ILE A 94 -0.99 -7.96 6.63
CA ILE A 94 -1.99 -6.89 6.75
C ILE A 94 -1.31 -5.52 6.87
N LYS A 95 -0.35 -5.40 7.81
CA LYS A 95 0.38 -4.14 8.02
C LYS A 95 1.14 -3.70 6.78
N GLU A 96 1.82 -4.63 6.11
CA GLU A 96 2.55 -4.36 4.89
C GLU A 96 1.61 -3.90 3.77
N CYS A 97 0.49 -4.60 3.55
CA CYS A 97 -0.51 -4.23 2.55
C CYS A 97 -1.08 -2.83 2.81
N LYS A 98 -1.45 -2.52 4.06
CA LYS A 98 -1.94 -1.19 4.45
C LYS A 98 -0.91 -0.10 4.15
N SER A 99 0.35 -0.32 4.52
CA SER A 99 1.43 0.66 4.28
C SER A 99 1.69 0.90 2.79
N LYS A 100 1.77 -0.16 1.99
CA LYS A 100 1.98 -0.06 0.53
C LYS A 100 0.83 0.67 -0.14
N MET A 101 -0.40 0.41 0.30
CA MET A 101 -1.57 1.11 -0.20
C MET A 101 -1.56 2.61 0.09
N LEU A 102 -1.34 3.00 1.34
CA LEU A 102 -1.30 4.41 1.73
C LEU A 102 -0.21 5.17 0.96
N ASN A 103 0.95 4.54 0.77
CA ASN A 103 2.02 5.11 -0.05
C ASN A 103 1.62 5.25 -1.52
N ALA A 104 0.97 4.23 -2.10
CA ALA A 104 0.52 4.27 -3.48
C ALA A 104 -0.56 5.35 -3.71
N GLU A 105 -1.50 5.50 -2.77
CA GLU A 105 -2.54 6.53 -2.82
C GLU A 105 -1.94 7.93 -2.68
N ALA A 106 -1.01 8.14 -1.76
CA ALA A 106 -0.29 9.41 -1.62
C ALA A 106 0.44 9.79 -2.92
N LEU A 107 1.10 8.83 -3.57
CA LEU A 107 1.76 9.03 -4.86
C LEU A 107 0.76 9.35 -5.98
N ALA A 108 -0.38 8.66 -6.03
CA ALA A 108 -1.43 8.92 -7.00
C ALA A 108 -2.05 10.31 -6.83
N ALA A 109 -2.33 10.72 -5.58
CA ALA A 109 -2.84 12.05 -5.25
C ALA A 109 -1.84 13.15 -5.68
N CYS A 110 -0.55 12.98 -5.37
CA CYS A 110 0.49 13.90 -5.83
C CYS A 110 0.52 14.04 -7.35
N ARG A 111 0.45 12.93 -8.10
CA ARG A 111 0.41 12.95 -9.57
C ARG A 111 -0.84 13.64 -10.11
N PHE A 112 -1.99 13.43 -9.47
CA PHE A 112 -3.23 14.09 -9.86
C PHE A 112 -3.16 15.60 -9.66
N ILE A 113 -2.66 16.05 -8.50
CA ILE A 113 -2.45 17.48 -8.23
C ILE A 113 -1.48 18.09 -9.25
N GLN A 114 -0.38 17.39 -9.57
CA GLN A 114 0.55 17.82 -10.61
C GLN A 114 -0.13 17.93 -11.98
N LEU A 115 -0.93 16.95 -12.39
CA LEU A 115 -1.64 17.00 -13.67
C LEU A 115 -2.66 18.15 -13.70
N TRP A 116 -3.44 18.32 -12.64
CA TRP A 116 -4.45 19.37 -12.54
C TRP A 116 -3.83 20.78 -12.55
N THR A 117 -2.79 21.00 -11.75
CA THR A 117 -2.04 22.27 -11.74
C THR A 117 -1.47 22.57 -13.12
N ARG A 118 -0.95 21.55 -13.82
CA ARG A 118 -0.47 21.72 -15.19
C ARG A 118 -1.57 22.11 -16.17
N GLN A 119 -2.73 21.47 -16.11
CA GLN A 119 -3.89 21.83 -16.94
C GLN A 119 -4.38 23.26 -16.66
N LEU A 120 -4.40 23.69 -15.40
CA LEU A 120 -4.80 25.05 -15.02
C LEU A 120 -3.83 26.09 -15.57
N LEU A 121 -2.53 25.85 -15.39
CA LEU A 121 -1.48 26.73 -15.88
C LEU A 121 -1.46 26.77 -17.43
N ALA A 122 -1.81 25.67 -18.12
CA ALA A 122 -1.91 25.60 -19.59
C ALA A 122 -3.02 26.53 -20.12
N LYS A 123 -4.20 26.47 -19.51
CA LYS A 123 -5.33 27.36 -19.83
C LYS A 123 -4.99 28.85 -19.62
N ARG A 124 -4.13 29.16 -18.66
CA ARG A 124 -3.68 30.53 -18.37
C ARG A 124 -2.54 31.02 -19.27
N GLY A 125 -2.13 30.24 -20.28
CA GLY A 125 -1.02 30.58 -21.17
C GLY A 125 0.34 30.57 -20.47
N PHE A 126 0.45 29.94 -19.30
CA PHE A 126 1.70 29.88 -18.54
C PHE A 126 2.76 29.02 -19.27
N TYR A 127 2.32 28.05 -20.08
CA TYR A 127 3.14 27.13 -20.87
C TYR A 127 3.79 27.78 -22.10
N THR A 128 3.52 29.06 -22.35
CA THR A 128 4.15 29.83 -23.42
C THR A 128 5.03 30.96 -22.89
N LYS A 129 5.09 31.15 -21.56
CA LYS A 129 5.89 32.18 -20.91
C LYS A 129 7.07 31.54 -20.20
N VAL A 130 8.26 32.10 -20.41
CA VAL A 130 9.44 31.81 -19.61
C VAL A 130 9.15 32.21 -18.16
N ILE A 131 8.97 31.23 -17.28
CA ILE A 131 8.73 31.48 -15.85
C ILE A 131 10.09 31.49 -15.17
N ASN A 132 10.44 32.59 -14.49
CA ASN A 132 11.60 32.61 -13.60
C ASN A 132 11.19 31.98 -12.27
N LEU A 133 11.56 30.72 -12.06
CA LEU A 133 11.42 30.08 -10.75
C LEU A 133 12.68 30.36 -9.92
N SER A 134 12.49 30.81 -8.68
CA SER A 134 13.55 30.85 -7.68
C SER A 134 13.81 29.45 -7.13
N PHE A 135 15.00 29.23 -6.56
CA PHE A 135 15.41 27.95 -5.97
C PHE A 135 14.38 27.41 -4.95
N HIS A 136 13.76 28.29 -4.16
CA HIS A 136 12.77 27.92 -3.14
C HIS A 136 11.44 27.39 -3.70
N HIS A 137 11.12 27.67 -4.96
CA HIS A 137 9.92 27.11 -5.62
C HIS A 137 10.14 25.67 -6.10
N ARG A 138 11.40 25.22 -6.25
CA ARG A 138 11.78 23.84 -6.57
C ARG A 138 11.78 23.01 -5.29
N GLY A 139 10.61 22.72 -4.75
CA GLY A 139 10.50 21.89 -3.54
C GLY A 139 9.12 21.82 -2.92
N ILE A 140 8.23 22.77 -3.23
CA ILE A 140 6.86 22.80 -2.69
C ILE A 140 6.08 21.54 -3.11
N VAL A 141 6.34 21.04 -4.32
CA VAL A 141 5.86 19.74 -4.80
C VAL A 141 6.97 19.10 -5.63
N ALA A 142 7.58 18.02 -5.13
CA ALA A 142 8.58 17.25 -5.87
C ALA A 142 8.01 16.81 -7.23
N GLY A 143 8.71 17.06 -8.35
CA GLY A 143 8.22 16.68 -9.68
C GLY A 143 7.31 17.70 -10.39
N MET A 144 6.84 18.76 -9.73
CA MET A 144 5.91 19.72 -10.34
C MET A 144 6.56 20.55 -11.45
N PHE A 145 7.82 20.94 -11.26
CA PHE A 145 8.62 21.72 -12.22
C PHE A 145 9.80 20.93 -12.82
N ASP A 146 9.84 19.62 -12.61
CA ASP A 146 10.86 18.80 -13.26
C ASP A 146 10.49 18.60 -14.73
N SER A 147 11.51 18.62 -15.61
CA SER A 147 11.29 18.37 -17.03
C SER A 147 10.83 16.93 -17.24
N ILE A 148 9.72 16.78 -17.96
CA ILE A 148 9.34 15.50 -18.56
C ILE A 148 10.08 15.41 -19.90
N LYS A 149 10.89 14.35 -20.05
CA LYS A 149 11.65 14.09 -21.28
C LYS A 149 10.71 14.02 -22.48
N GLY A 150 10.91 14.90 -23.46
CA GLY A 150 10.11 14.96 -24.70
C GLY A 150 8.93 15.94 -24.69
N THR A 151 8.52 16.47 -23.53
CA THR A 151 7.38 17.41 -23.44
C THR A 151 7.73 18.73 -22.78
N SER A 152 8.97 18.92 -22.31
CA SER A 152 9.40 20.17 -21.69
C SER A 152 10.92 20.32 -21.72
N LYS A 153 11.40 21.56 -21.77
CA LYS A 153 12.81 21.93 -21.70
C LYS A 153 13.02 22.77 -20.45
N LEU A 154 13.76 22.23 -19.50
CA LEU A 154 14.21 22.94 -18.30
C LEU A 154 15.59 23.52 -18.56
N THR A 155 15.72 24.83 -18.44
CA THR A 155 16.98 25.57 -18.54
C THR A 155 17.29 26.22 -17.21
N THR A 156 18.41 25.84 -16.61
CA THR A 156 18.86 26.40 -15.33
C THR A 156 19.92 27.47 -15.57
N HIS A 157 19.63 28.73 -15.23
CA HIS A 157 20.59 29.82 -15.32
C HIS A 157 21.32 30.00 -13.99
N GLY A 158 22.45 29.30 -13.85
CA GLY A 158 23.25 29.28 -12.60
C GLY A 158 23.75 30.64 -12.12
N ARG A 159 23.85 31.64 -13.00
CA ARG A 159 24.30 33.01 -12.66
C ARG A 159 23.26 33.84 -11.91
N ASN A 160 21.96 33.60 -12.15
CA ASN A 160 20.87 34.38 -11.57
C ASN A 160 20.00 33.56 -10.61
N GLN A 161 20.39 32.32 -10.30
CA GLN A 161 19.57 31.33 -9.57
C GLN A 161 18.14 31.18 -10.12
N ASN A 162 17.95 31.50 -11.41
CA ASN A 162 16.66 31.44 -12.07
C ASN A 162 16.58 30.17 -12.90
N ILE A 163 15.46 29.48 -12.77
CA ILE A 163 15.14 28.29 -13.54
C ILE A 163 14.03 28.65 -14.51
N THR A 164 14.27 28.44 -15.80
CA THR A 164 13.32 28.66 -16.88
C THR A 164 12.80 27.31 -17.37
N LEU A 165 11.48 27.15 -17.43
CA LEU A 165 10.83 25.91 -17.83
C LEU A 165 9.96 26.21 -19.05
N GLU A 166 10.37 25.70 -20.21
CA GLU A 166 9.68 25.84 -21.47
C GLU A 166 8.88 24.57 -21.76
N TYR A 167 7.63 24.74 -22.18
CA TYR A 167 6.81 23.65 -22.68
C TYR A 167 6.42 23.97 -24.13
N PRO A 168 6.38 22.98 -25.04
CA PRO A 168 5.98 23.23 -26.42
C PRO A 168 4.53 23.71 -26.45
N ARG A 169 4.27 24.77 -27.25
CA ARG A 169 2.91 25.16 -27.64
C ARG A 169 2.26 23.97 -28.32
N SER A 170 1.31 23.37 -27.65
CA SER A 170 0.57 22.22 -28.12
C SER A 170 -0.63 22.67 -28.95
N ASP A 171 -0.43 22.99 -30.23
CA ASP A 171 -1.56 23.06 -31.15
C ASP A 171 -1.95 21.66 -31.67
N ASN A 172 -1.02 20.68 -31.68
CA ASN A 172 -1.26 19.37 -32.34
C ASN A 172 -0.93 18.10 -31.53
N ASN A 173 -0.50 18.17 -30.26
CA ASN A 173 -0.01 16.99 -29.53
C ASN A 173 -1.00 16.33 -28.55
N TRP A 174 -2.17 16.93 -28.30
CA TRP A 174 -3.08 16.44 -27.25
C TRP A 174 -3.90 15.20 -27.60
N ASP A 175 -4.06 14.86 -28.88
CA ASP A 175 -4.81 13.66 -29.32
C ASP A 175 -4.06 12.35 -29.03
N SER A 176 -2.78 12.42 -28.69
CA SER A 176 -1.93 11.24 -28.47
C SER A 176 -2.02 10.65 -27.05
N LEU A 177 -2.62 11.36 -26.09
CA LEU A 177 -2.74 10.91 -24.69
C LEU A 177 -4.09 10.22 -24.38
N ASN A 178 -4.99 10.14 -25.37
CA ASN A 178 -6.30 9.47 -25.28
C ASN A 178 -6.31 8.10 -26.00
N LYS A 179 -5.15 7.49 -26.28
CA LYS A 179 -5.03 6.11 -26.76
C LYS A 179 -4.30 5.24 -25.75
#